data_AF-A0AAF0FRK1-F1
#
_entry.id   AF-A0AAF0FRK1-F1
#
_cell.length_a   1.000
_cell.length_b   1.000
_cell.length_c   1.000
_cell.angle_alpha   90.00
_cell.angle_beta   90.00
_cell.angle_gamma   90.00
#
_symmetry.space_group_name_H-M   'P 1'
#
loop_
_entity.id
_entity.type
_entity.pdbx_description
1 polymer ?
#
loop_
_entity_poly.entity_id
_entity_poly.type
_entity_poly.pdbx_seq_one_letter_code
_entity_poly.pdbx_strand_id
1 'polypeptide(L)' 'MERKQYILLSLLIIMLAYIVPYTVLYGVDNMGLYMFWLVLALLEIVLSMKYLYSLKR' A
#
# COMPACT_ATOMS: atom_id res chain seq x y z
N MET A 1 -4.20 -6.29 15.68
CA MET A 1 -3.38 -6.75 14.54
C MET A 1 -2.00 -7.02 15.07
N GLU A 2 -1.47 -8.22 14.87
CA GLU A 2 -0.13 -8.53 15.36
C GLU A 2 0.93 -7.76 14.59
N ARG A 3 2.04 -7.39 15.25
CA ARG A 3 3.15 -6.66 14.62
C ARG A 3 3.66 -7.35 13.36
N LYS A 4 3.77 -8.68 13.37
CA LYS A 4 4.23 -9.46 12.20
C LYS A 4 3.29 -9.30 11.00
N GLN A 5 1.98 -9.34 11.24
CA GLN A 5 0.96 -9.18 10.19
C GLN A 5 1.02 -7.77 9.58
N TYR A 6 1.17 -6.73 10.43
CA TYR A 6 1.36 -5.36 9.97
C TYR A 6 2.56 -5.25 9.01
N ILE A 7 3.73 -5.72 9.46
CA ILE A 7 4.97 -5.64 8.68
C ILE A 7 4.84 -6.37 7.34
N LEU A 8 4.29 -7.58 7.33
CA LEU A 8 4.11 -8.35 6.10
C LEU A 8 3.18 -7.65 5.10
N LEU A 9 2.08 -7.07 5.59
CA LEU A 9 1.13 -6.35 4.74
C LEU A 9 1.72 -5.04 4.20
N SER A 10 2.43 -4.26 5.02
CA SER A 10 3.11 -3.04 4.56
C SER A 10 4.21 -3.37 3.54
N LEU A 11 4.99 -4.44 3.75
CA LEU A 11 5.98 -4.89 2.77
C LEU A 11 5.32 -5.28 1.45
N LEU A 12 4.18 -5.97 1.48
CA LEU A 12 3.42 -6.31 0.28
C LEU A 12 2.95 -5.06 -0.47
N ILE A 13 2.41 -4.06 0.24
CA ILE A 13 1.96 -2.79 -0.36
C ILE A 13 3.15 -2.07 -1.02
N ILE A 14 4.30 -2.01 -0.34
CA ILE A 14 5.54 -1.44 -0.90
C ILE A 14 5.95 -2.22 -2.16
N MET A 15 5.98 -3.55 -2.14
CA MET A 15 6.33 -4.34 -3.32
C MET A 15 5.40 -4.05 -4.49
N LEU A 16 4.09 -3.97 -4.27
CA LEU A 16 3.12 -3.61 -5.31
C LEU A 16 3.35 -2.19 -5.84
N ALA A 17 3.70 -1.25 -4.96
CA ALA A 17 3.99 0.13 -5.32
C ALA A 17 5.18 0.25 -6.27
N TYR A 18 6.16 -0.66 -6.20
CA TYR A 18 7.28 -0.66 -7.14
C TYR A 18 7.03 -1.57 -8.34
N ILE A 19 6.56 -2.80 -8.15
CA ILE A 19 6.43 -3.75 -9.25
C ILE A 19 5.40 -3.27 -10.27
N VAL A 20 4.20 -2.88 -9.82
CA VAL A 20 3.07 -2.63 -10.75
C VAL A 20 3.31 -1.41 -11.66
N PRO A 21 3.81 -0.26 -11.17
CA PRO A 21 4.15 0.88 -12.03
C PRO A 21 5.19 0.57 -13.09
N TYR A 22 6.25 -0.16 -12.72
CA TYR A 22 7.38 -0.38 -13.62
C TYR A 22 7.22 -1.63 -14.50
N THR A 23 6.18 -2.44 -14.31
CA THR A 23 5.93 -3.65 -15.12
C THR A 23 4.60 -3.62 -15.86
N VAL A 24 3.51 -3.26 -15.17
CA VAL A 24 2.14 -3.32 -15.72
C VAL A 24 1.70 -1.97 -16.25
N LEU A 25 1.99 -0.89 -15.52
CA LEU A 25 1.52 0.46 -15.87
C LEU A 25 2.57 1.31 -16.59
N TYR A 26 3.71 0.73 -16.98
CA TYR A 26 4.86 1.45 -17.52
C TYR A 26 4.55 2.31 -18.75
N GLY A 27 3.57 1.90 -19.58
CA GLY A 27 3.14 2.63 -20.77
C GLY A 27 1.73 3.23 -20.65
N VAL A 28 1.21 3.39 -19.43
CA VAL A 28 -0.12 3.97 -19.21
C VAL A 28 0.00 5.48 -19.07
N ASP A 29 -0.33 6.20 -20.15
CA ASP A 29 -0.21 7.66 -20.23
C ASP A 29 -1.42 8.43 -19.67
N ASN A 30 -2.31 7.74 -18.95
CA ASN A 30 -3.52 8.32 -18.39
C ASN A 30 -3.47 8.41 -16.86
N MET A 31 -4.53 8.93 -16.24
CA MET A 31 -4.61 9.09 -14.78
C MET A 31 -4.52 7.78 -13.97
N GLY A 32 -4.52 6.61 -14.62
CA GLY A 32 -4.49 5.30 -13.97
C GLY A 32 -3.29 5.09 -13.06
N LEU A 33 -2.10 5.56 -13.45
CA LEU A 33 -0.92 5.46 -12.59
C LEU A 33 -1.08 6.27 -11.31
N TYR A 34 -1.58 7.52 -11.42
CA TYR A 34 -1.83 8.38 -10.26
C TYR A 34 -2.88 7.79 -9.32
N MET A 35 -3.98 7.27 -9.87
CA MET A 35 -5.03 6.62 -9.07
C MET A 35 -4.50 5.36 -8.37
N PHE A 36 -3.64 4.59 -9.03
CA PHE A 36 -3.01 3.41 -8.45
C PHE A 36 -2.18 3.77 -7.21
N TRP A 37 -1.29 4.76 -7.32
CA TRP A 37 -0.51 5.25 -6.19
C TRP A 37 -1.39 5.76 -5.04
N LEU A 38 -2.47 6.49 -5.37
CA LEU A 38 -3.40 7.02 -4.39
C LEU A 38 -4.12 5.90 -3.62
N VAL A 39 -4.55 4.84 -4.29
CA VAL A 39 -5.17 3.67 -3.65
C VAL A 39 -4.19 2.96 -2.73
N LEU A 40 -2.94 2.73 -3.15
CA LEU A 40 -1.93 2.11 -2.29
C LEU A 40 -1.63 2.97 -1.05
N ALA A 41 -1.53 4.29 -1.21
CA ALA A 41 -1.32 5.21 -0.10
C ALA A 41 -2.49 5.15 0.91
N LEU A 42 -3.74 5.14 0.42
CA LEU A 42 -4.91 5.00 1.29
C LEU A 42 -4.92 3.66 2.03
N LEU A 43 -4.57 2.56 1.35
CA LEU A 43 -4.47 1.24 1.98
C LEU A 43 -3.42 1.23 3.10
N GLU A 44 -2.24 1.81 2.87
CA GLU A 44 -1.19 1.89 3.90
C GLU A 44 -1.61 2.75 5.09
N ILE A 45 -2.32 3.86 4.84
CA ILE A 45 -2.87 4.70 5.92
C ILE A 45 -3.88 3.90 6.76
N VAL A 46 -4.84 3.23 6.12
CA VAL A 46 -5.85 2.43 6.82
C VAL A 46 -5.20 1.31 7.63
N LEU A 47 -4.24 0.61 7.04
CA LEU A 47 -3.48 -0.46 7.70
C LEU A 47 -2.73 0.07 8.92
N SER A 48 -2.02 1.20 8.76
CA SER A 48 -1.26 1.85 9.83
C SER A 48 -2.16 2.34 10.96
N MET A 49 -3.29 2.98 10.64
CA MET A 49 -4.27 3.39 11.64
C MET A 49 -4.82 2.20 12.41
N LYS A 50 -5.19 1.11 11.72
CA LYS A 50 -5.66 -0.13 12.36
C LYS A 50 -4.60 -0.73 13.30
N TYR A 51 -3.32 -0.68 12.92
CA TYR A 51 -2.22 -1.11 13.79
C TYR A 51 -2.10 -0.23 15.03
N LEU A 52 -2.10 1.09 14.86
CA LEU A 52 -1.99 2.05 15.96
C LEU A 52 -3.16 1.93 16.95
N TYR A 53 -4.39 1.82 16.46
CA TYR A 53 -5.56 1.58 17.31
C TYR A 53 -5.46 0.26 18.08
N SER A 54 -4.87 -0.76 17.47
CA SER A 54 -4.64 -2.06 18.11
C SER A 54 -3.57 -2.01 19.21
N LEU A 55 -2.66 -1.04 19.18
CA LEU A 55 -1.62 -0.88 20.22
C LEU A 55 -2.12 -0.06 21.42
N LYS A 56 -3.11 0.81 21.19
CA LYS A 56 -3.68 1.70 22.22
C LYS A 56 -4.70 0.98 23.11
N ARG A 57 -5.08 -0.25 22.77
CA ARG A 57 -6.02 -1.09 23.50
C ARG A 57 -5.25 -2.20 24.22
#